data_AF-V4AK44-F1
#
_entry.id   AF-V4AK44-F1
#
_cell.length_a   1.000
_cell.length_b   1.000
_cell.length_c   1.000
_cell.angle_alpha   90.00
_cell.angle_beta   90.00
_cell.angle_gamma   90.00
#
_symmetry.space_group_name_H-M   'P 1'
#
loop_
_entity.id
_entity.type
_entity.pdbx_description
1 polymer ?
#
loop_
_entity_poly.entity_id
_entity_poly.type
_entity_poly.pdbx_seq_one_letter_code
_entity_poly.pdbx_strand_id
1 'polypeptide(L)'
;MAEQTKRIVEENNMGDKIEVINSKVEEVELEEMVDIIVSEWMGYNLLYESMLQSVLYARDKFLKKDGFMFPEKASLYIAPICDEDYIDRLKEWNNMKERYKVCMKSMIPYAQKCMARNVQITCVPQEAIQSHKCEICSLDLRSVTISDLQNIQCSFEMKCFGQSHINGVVTWFTVEFPSAIILSTSPYEESTHWAQSVFHLSQYIDVEQDSMIRGTISIQPNSISNRFLDVVLKYRKDSQKETVQNILMDDKLI
;
A
#
# COMPACT_ATOMS: atom_id res chain seq x y z
N MET A 1 -5.81 -4.79 -24.70
CA MET A 1 -5.90 -3.36 -24.31
C MET A 1 -5.42 -2.44 -25.43
N ALA A 2 -4.16 -2.52 -25.90
CA ALA A 2 -3.63 -1.63 -26.94
C ALA A 2 -4.52 -1.52 -28.21
N GLU A 3 -5.09 -2.63 -28.70
CA GLU A 3 -6.03 -2.60 -29.83
C GLU A 3 -7.31 -1.80 -29.54
N GLN A 4 -7.82 -1.86 -28.32
CA GLN A 4 -8.99 -1.07 -27.91
C GLN A 4 -8.61 0.40 -27.75
N THR A 5 -7.42 0.70 -27.23
CA THR A 5 -6.88 2.07 -27.17
C THR A 5 -6.77 2.69 -28.56
N LYS A 6 -6.31 1.93 -29.58
CA LYS A 6 -6.29 2.40 -30.98
C LYS A 6 -7.67 2.81 -31.46
N ARG A 7 -8.69 1.99 -31.22
CA ARG A 7 -10.08 2.32 -31.57
C ARG A 7 -10.58 3.59 -30.88
N ILE A 8 -10.28 3.76 -29.60
CA ILE A 8 -10.64 4.98 -28.85
C ILE A 8 -9.95 6.22 -29.47
N VAL A 9 -8.68 6.12 -29.84
CA VAL A 9 -7.95 7.22 -30.51
C VAL A 9 -8.59 7.57 -31.85
N GLU A 10 -8.99 6.57 -32.64
CA GLU A 10 -9.69 6.74 -33.91
C GLU A 10 -11.08 7.38 -33.73
N GLU A 11 -11.89 6.89 -32.79
CA GLU A 11 -13.22 7.43 -32.47
C GLU A 11 -13.18 8.91 -32.06
N ASN A 12 -12.07 9.35 -31.45
CA ASN A 12 -11.86 10.73 -31.03
C ASN A 12 -11.12 11.58 -32.07
N ASN A 13 -10.83 11.05 -33.26
CA ASN A 13 -10.09 11.73 -34.33
C ASN A 13 -8.72 12.27 -33.88
N MET A 14 -7.99 11.49 -33.08
CA MET A 14 -6.70 11.89 -32.48
C MET A 14 -5.49 11.15 -33.08
N GLY A 15 -5.68 10.41 -34.18
CA GLY A 15 -4.63 9.58 -34.78
C GLY A 15 -3.45 10.36 -35.38
N ASP A 16 -3.59 11.66 -35.58
CA ASP A 16 -2.51 12.58 -35.98
C ASP A 16 -1.60 13.00 -34.81
N LYS A 17 -2.03 12.77 -33.56
CA LYS A 17 -1.35 13.20 -32.34
C LYS A 17 -0.97 12.06 -31.40
N ILE A 18 -1.72 10.97 -31.41
CA ILE A 18 -1.55 9.85 -30.48
C ILE A 18 -1.19 8.60 -31.28
N GLU A 19 0.05 8.13 -31.10
CA GLU A 19 0.49 6.83 -31.58
C GLU A 19 0.36 5.77 -30.47
N VAL A 20 -0.19 4.60 -30.80
CA VAL A 20 -0.31 3.48 -29.87
C VAL A 20 0.63 2.35 -30.28
N ILE A 21 1.67 2.16 -29.48
CA ILE A 21 2.67 1.10 -29.64
C ILE A 21 2.30 -0.07 -28.73
N ASN A 22 2.10 -1.26 -29.32
CA ASN A 22 1.79 -2.47 -28.55
C ASN A 22 3.08 -3.27 -28.29
N SER A 23 3.85 -2.85 -27.30
CA SER A 23 5.08 -3.50 -26.87
C SER A 23 5.31 -3.25 -25.38
N LYS A 24 6.22 -4.02 -24.77
CA LYS A 24 6.77 -3.67 -23.46
C LYS A 24 7.65 -2.43 -23.62
N VAL A 25 7.59 -1.50 -22.67
CA VAL A 25 8.37 -0.26 -22.77
C VAL A 25 9.89 -0.53 -22.80
N GLU A 26 10.32 -1.64 -22.21
CA GLU A 26 11.70 -2.12 -22.22
C GLU A 26 12.19 -2.58 -23.59
N GLU A 27 11.26 -2.85 -24.52
CA GLU A 27 11.51 -3.35 -25.88
C GLU A 27 11.18 -2.28 -26.95
N VAL A 28 10.69 -1.11 -26.55
CA VAL A 28 10.38 0.01 -27.45
C VAL A 28 11.65 0.77 -27.81
N GLU A 29 11.69 1.28 -29.04
CA GLU A 29 12.62 2.31 -29.49
C GLU A 29 11.81 3.54 -29.94
N LEU A 30 12.23 4.71 -29.49
CA LEU A 30 11.64 6.00 -29.86
C LEU A 30 12.68 6.80 -30.65
N GLU A 31 12.24 7.54 -31.66
CA GLU A 31 13.12 8.35 -32.49
C GLU A 31 13.68 9.56 -31.72
N GLU A 32 12.94 10.04 -30.72
CA GLU A 32 13.31 11.18 -29.89
C GLU A 32 13.08 10.92 -28.39
N MET A 33 13.83 11.66 -27.56
CA MET A 33 13.55 11.74 -26.14
C MET A 33 12.28 12.56 -25.89
N VAL A 34 11.53 12.23 -24.84
CA VAL A 34 10.27 12.87 -24.48
C VAL A 34 10.45 13.94 -23.41
N ASP A 35 9.61 14.98 -23.46
CA ASP A 35 9.57 16.04 -22.45
C ASP A 35 8.79 15.64 -21.19
N ILE A 36 7.83 14.72 -21.33
CA ILE A 36 6.92 14.31 -20.25
C ILE A 36 6.69 12.80 -20.31
N ILE A 37 6.76 12.14 -19.16
CA ILE A 37 6.23 10.80 -18.97
C ILE A 37 5.04 10.88 -18.02
N VAL A 38 3.90 10.34 -18.47
CA VAL A 38 2.70 10.17 -17.65
C VAL A 38 2.42 8.68 -17.47
N SER A 39 2.21 8.26 -16.24
CA SER A 39 1.86 6.87 -15.94
C SER A 39 1.05 6.77 -14.67
N GLU A 40 -0.06 6.05 -14.76
CA GLU A 40 -0.67 5.41 -13.60
C GLU A 40 0.04 4.06 -13.44
N TRP A 41 0.86 3.94 -12.39
CA TRP A 41 1.71 2.76 -12.14
C TRP A 41 1.49 2.16 -10.76
N MET A 42 0.69 2.80 -9.91
CA MET A 42 0.60 2.52 -8.50
C MET A 42 -0.24 1.27 -8.28
N GLY A 43 0.26 0.37 -7.44
CA GLY A 43 -0.50 -0.79 -7.02
C GLY A 43 -1.00 -0.70 -5.58
N TYR A 44 -1.50 -1.81 -5.04
CA TYR A 44 -1.87 -1.85 -3.62
C TYR A 44 -0.65 -1.57 -2.74
N ASN A 45 -0.86 -0.90 -1.60
CA ASN A 45 0.23 -0.44 -0.74
C ASN A 45 1.35 0.31 -1.52
N LEU A 46 0.97 1.05 -2.57
CA LEU A 46 1.83 1.73 -3.55
C LEU A 46 2.63 0.81 -4.49
N LEU A 47 3.25 -0.25 -3.96
CA LEU A 47 4.30 -1.01 -4.64
C LEU A 47 3.89 -2.44 -5.08
N TYR A 48 2.83 -3.02 -4.52
CA TYR A 48 2.41 -4.39 -4.86
C TYR A 48 1.82 -4.41 -6.27
N GLU A 49 2.32 -5.29 -7.13
CA GLU A 49 1.98 -5.33 -8.58
C GLU A 49 2.20 -4.00 -9.34
N SER A 50 2.97 -3.08 -8.77
CA SER A 50 3.22 -1.78 -9.40
C SER A 50 4.04 -1.90 -10.69
N MET A 51 3.83 -0.95 -11.60
CA MET A 51 4.61 -0.80 -12.83
C MET A 51 5.82 0.12 -12.66
N LEU A 52 6.18 0.48 -11.41
CA LEU A 52 7.19 1.50 -11.14
C LEU A 52 8.53 1.20 -11.82
N GLN A 53 8.99 -0.05 -11.82
CA GLN A 53 10.27 -0.41 -12.48
C GLN A 53 10.27 -0.12 -13.99
N SER A 54 9.15 -0.36 -14.68
CA SER A 54 9.00 -0.05 -16.10
C SER A 54 8.94 1.47 -16.34
N VAL A 55 8.32 2.23 -15.43
CA VAL A 55 8.32 3.71 -15.47
C VAL A 55 9.73 4.26 -15.26
N LEU A 56 10.50 3.70 -14.32
CA LEU A 56 11.90 4.12 -14.10
C LEU A 56 12.79 3.78 -15.30
N TYR A 57 12.58 2.62 -15.94
CA TYR A 57 13.26 2.29 -17.19
C TYR A 57 12.95 3.33 -18.28
N ALA A 58 11.67 3.66 -18.47
CA ALA A 58 11.25 4.64 -19.46
C ALA A 58 11.83 6.03 -19.18
N ARG A 59 11.86 6.44 -17.90
CA ARG A 59 12.49 7.68 -17.45
C ARG A 59 13.97 7.70 -17.82
N ASP A 60 14.72 6.67 -17.46
CA ASP A 60 16.16 6.62 -17.63
C ASP A 60 16.58 6.53 -19.11
N LYS A 61 15.75 5.91 -19.96
CA LYS A 61 16.02 5.73 -21.39
C LYS A 61 15.50 6.88 -22.26
N PHE A 62 14.30 7.38 -21.97
CA PHE A 62 13.57 8.25 -22.91
C PHE A 62 13.33 9.67 -22.41
N LEU A 63 13.40 9.95 -21.10
CA LEU A 63 13.10 11.30 -20.61
C LEU A 63 14.29 12.24 -20.81
N LYS A 64 14.03 13.45 -21.32
CA LYS A 64 15.03 14.54 -21.35
C LYS A 64 15.46 14.91 -19.93
N LYS A 65 16.66 15.47 -19.78
CA LYS A 65 17.23 15.84 -18.46
C LYS A 65 16.35 16.81 -17.66
N ASP A 66 15.63 17.70 -18.34
CA ASP A 66 14.70 18.69 -17.78
C ASP A 66 13.22 18.27 -17.89
N GLY A 67 12.95 17.05 -18.37
CA GLY A 67 11.61 16.52 -18.56
C GLY A 67 10.87 16.21 -17.26
N PHE A 68 9.55 16.15 -17.33
CA PHE A 68 8.67 16.02 -16.17
C PHE A 68 8.08 14.62 -16.02
N MET A 69 7.84 14.22 -14.77
CA MET A 69 7.14 12.98 -14.43
C MET A 69 5.75 13.34 -13.91
N PHE A 70 4.73 12.60 -14.35
CA PHE A 70 3.35 12.74 -13.88
C PHE A 70 2.85 11.37 -13.40
N PRO A 71 2.71 11.15 -12.08
CA PRO A 71 3.09 12.03 -10.96
C PRO A 71 4.63 12.20 -10.83
N GLU A 72 5.08 13.15 -10.00
CA GLU A 72 6.52 13.39 -9.73
C GLU A 72 7.00 12.88 -8.38
N LYS A 73 6.09 12.71 -7.41
CA LYS A 73 6.41 12.19 -6.08
C LYS A 73 5.34 11.22 -5.61
N ALA A 74 5.75 10.21 -4.84
CA ALA A 74 4.84 9.33 -4.11
C ALA A 74 5.22 9.25 -2.64
N SER A 75 4.24 9.32 -1.73
CA SER A 75 4.45 9.14 -0.29
C SER A 75 3.59 8.01 0.24
N LEU A 76 4.13 7.20 1.16
CA LEU A 76 3.43 6.14 1.87
C LEU A 76 3.28 6.53 3.34
N TYR A 77 2.08 6.37 3.87
CA TYR A 77 1.72 6.69 5.25
C TYR A 77 1.32 5.46 6.02
N ILE A 78 1.45 5.52 7.34
CA ILE A 78 0.99 4.50 8.28
C ILE A 78 0.24 5.13 9.45
N ALA A 79 -0.77 4.44 9.97
CA ALA A 79 -1.43 4.75 11.24
C ALA A 79 -1.89 3.47 11.95
N PRO A 80 -1.97 3.44 13.30
CA PRO A 80 -2.57 2.35 14.05
C PRO A 80 -4.09 2.42 13.94
N ILE A 81 -4.74 1.26 13.94
CA ILE A 81 -6.20 1.16 13.86
C ILE A 81 -6.79 0.27 14.95
N CYS A 82 -8.05 0.57 15.27
CA CYS A 82 -8.97 -0.34 15.95
C CYS A 82 -10.04 -0.76 14.95
N ASP A 83 -9.82 -1.89 14.29
CA ASP A 83 -10.76 -2.52 13.36
C ASP A 83 -11.83 -3.31 14.13
N GLU A 84 -12.98 -2.70 14.37
CA GLU A 84 -14.08 -3.35 15.11
C GLU A 84 -14.67 -4.54 14.35
N ASP A 85 -14.75 -4.46 13.02
CA ASP A 85 -15.25 -5.54 12.18
C ASP A 85 -14.37 -6.79 12.31
N TYR A 86 -13.05 -6.61 12.38
CA TYR A 86 -12.12 -7.70 12.65
C TYR A 86 -12.36 -8.36 14.01
N ILE A 87 -12.60 -7.55 15.05
CA ILE A 87 -12.93 -8.05 16.38
C ILE A 87 -14.24 -8.84 16.36
N ASP A 88 -15.26 -8.33 15.68
CA ASP A 88 -16.57 -8.97 15.60
C ASP A 88 -16.54 -10.28 14.81
N ARG A 89 -15.78 -10.35 13.70
CA ARG A 89 -15.52 -11.62 12.97
C ARG A 89 -14.91 -12.68 13.87
N LEU A 90 -14.02 -12.31 14.81
CA LEU A 90 -13.44 -13.27 15.75
C LEU A 90 -14.43 -13.68 16.86
N LYS A 91 -15.32 -12.78 17.30
CA LYS A 91 -16.35 -13.09 18.29
C LYS A 91 -17.35 -14.13 17.77
N GLU A 92 -17.59 -14.22 16.47
CA GLU A 92 -18.51 -15.22 15.89
C GLU A 92 -18.16 -16.67 16.27
N TRP A 93 -16.88 -17.00 16.45
CA TRP A 93 -16.46 -18.33 16.92
C TRP A 93 -16.94 -18.67 18.34
N ASN A 94 -17.12 -17.67 19.21
CA ASN A 94 -17.75 -17.86 20.52
C ASN A 94 -19.26 -18.10 20.37
N ASN A 95 -19.90 -17.40 19.44
CA ASN A 95 -21.34 -17.44 19.19
C ASN A 95 -21.80 -18.81 18.64
N MET A 96 -20.89 -19.60 18.04
CA MET A 96 -21.18 -20.95 17.53
C MET A 96 -21.78 -21.88 18.58
N LYS A 97 -21.35 -21.76 19.86
CA LYS A 97 -21.89 -22.58 20.96
C LYS A 97 -23.35 -22.27 21.21
N GLU A 98 -23.74 -21.00 21.17
CA GLU A 98 -25.12 -20.61 21.43
C GLU A 98 -26.02 -20.91 20.23
N ARG A 99 -25.56 -20.56 19.01
CA ARG A 99 -26.33 -20.68 17.77
C ARG A 99 -26.48 -22.13 17.30
N TYR A 100 -25.40 -22.92 17.32
CA TYR A 100 -25.36 -24.27 16.74
C TYR A 100 -25.10 -25.38 17.77
N LYS A 101 -24.95 -25.03 19.05
CA LYS A 101 -24.65 -25.98 20.14
C LYS A 101 -23.30 -26.70 19.97
N VAL A 102 -22.39 -26.14 19.17
CA VAL A 102 -21.02 -26.63 18.97
C VAL A 102 -20.02 -25.57 19.43
N CYS A 103 -19.19 -25.91 20.41
CA CYS A 103 -18.16 -24.99 20.90
C CYS A 103 -16.97 -24.95 19.93
N MET A 104 -16.74 -23.81 19.30
CA MET A 104 -15.63 -23.60 18.35
C MET A 104 -14.62 -22.53 18.81
N LYS A 105 -14.60 -22.22 20.12
CA LYS A 105 -13.67 -21.22 20.69
C LYS A 105 -12.20 -21.53 20.40
N SER A 106 -11.84 -22.80 20.25
CA SER A 106 -10.49 -23.24 19.88
C SER A 106 -10.04 -22.74 18.50
N MET A 107 -10.94 -22.29 17.64
CA MET A 107 -10.63 -21.74 16.32
C MET A 107 -10.11 -20.30 16.37
N ILE A 108 -10.37 -19.55 17.46
CA ILE A 108 -10.00 -18.12 17.54
C ILE A 108 -8.49 -17.89 17.32
N PRO A 109 -7.57 -18.60 18.03
CA PRO A 109 -6.14 -18.40 17.82
C PRO A 109 -5.68 -18.78 16.40
N TYR A 110 -6.32 -19.79 15.80
CA TYR A 110 -6.03 -20.20 14.43
C TYR A 110 -6.49 -19.13 13.43
N ALA A 111 -7.73 -18.64 13.57
CA ALA A 111 -8.29 -17.58 12.73
C ALA A 111 -7.46 -16.30 12.83
N GLN A 112 -7.10 -15.85 14.04
CA GLN A 112 -6.22 -14.70 14.25
C GLN A 112 -4.89 -14.84 13.50
N LYS A 113 -4.24 -16.01 13.61
CA LYS A 113 -2.98 -16.29 12.93
C LYS A 113 -3.13 -16.32 11.40
N CYS A 114 -4.23 -16.85 10.88
CA CYS A 114 -4.51 -16.85 9.45
C CYS A 114 -4.72 -15.43 8.91
N MET A 115 -5.50 -14.62 9.63
CA MET A 115 -5.82 -13.25 9.22
C MET A 115 -4.61 -12.32 9.34
N ALA A 116 -3.81 -12.42 10.39
CA ALA A 116 -2.62 -11.59 10.58
C ALA A 116 -1.46 -11.89 9.61
N ARG A 117 -1.53 -12.96 8.82
CA ARG A 117 -0.50 -13.33 7.85
C ARG A 117 -0.66 -12.64 6.49
N ASN A 118 -1.88 -12.20 6.19
CA ASN A 118 -2.23 -11.61 4.91
C ASN A 118 -2.56 -10.14 5.14
N VAL A 119 -2.25 -9.28 4.17
CA VAL A 119 -2.79 -7.92 4.16
C VAL A 119 -4.25 -7.96 3.71
N GLN A 120 -5.09 -7.06 4.23
CA GLN A 120 -6.45 -6.89 3.74
C GLN A 120 -6.55 -5.57 2.98
N ILE A 121 -7.04 -5.62 1.74
CA ILE A 121 -7.35 -4.41 0.96
C ILE A 121 -8.80 -4.03 1.23
N THR A 122 -9.01 -2.93 1.94
CA THR A 122 -10.37 -2.51 2.33
C THR A 122 -10.43 -1.03 2.66
N CYS A 123 -11.64 -0.46 2.59
CA CYS A 123 -11.87 0.91 3.02
C CYS A 123 -11.92 0.93 4.55
N VAL A 124 -11.01 1.69 5.16
CA VAL A 124 -10.94 1.86 6.61
C VAL A 124 -11.74 3.10 7.01
N PRO A 125 -12.73 2.97 7.90
CA PRO A 125 -13.48 4.12 8.38
C PRO A 125 -12.58 5.04 9.22
N GLN A 126 -12.84 6.34 9.17
CA GLN A 126 -11.96 7.35 9.81
C GLN A 126 -11.86 7.16 11.33
N GLU A 127 -12.96 6.75 11.95
CA GLU A 127 -13.06 6.44 13.38
C GLU A 127 -12.18 5.27 13.83
N ALA A 128 -11.79 4.38 12.91
CA ALA A 128 -10.87 3.30 13.23
C ALA A 128 -9.44 3.82 13.44
N ILE A 129 -9.08 5.01 12.94
CA ILE A 129 -7.72 5.55 13.04
C ILE A 129 -7.42 6.06 14.46
N GLN A 130 -6.34 5.57 15.07
CA GLN A 130 -6.03 5.79 16.49
C GLN A 130 -4.87 6.76 16.74
N SER A 131 -4.25 7.32 15.69
CA SER A 131 -3.26 8.41 15.81
C SER A 131 -3.19 9.26 14.55
N HIS A 132 -2.42 10.35 14.62
CA HIS A 132 -1.97 11.02 13.40
C HIS A 132 -1.14 10.08 12.54
N LYS A 133 -1.18 10.29 11.22
CA LYS A 133 -0.39 9.54 10.24
C LYS A 133 1.11 9.81 10.41
N CYS A 134 1.92 8.79 10.15
CA CYS A 134 3.37 8.90 10.00
C CYS A 134 3.73 8.64 8.54
N GLU A 135 4.51 9.53 7.91
CA GLU A 135 5.08 9.25 6.58
C GLU A 135 6.24 8.28 6.75
N ILE A 136 6.13 7.11 6.14
CA ILE A 136 7.15 6.06 6.21
C ILE A 136 8.02 6.04 4.96
N CYS A 137 7.49 6.36 3.77
CA CYS A 137 8.28 6.36 2.55
C CYS A 137 7.95 7.59 1.71
N SER A 138 8.95 8.17 1.06
CA SER A 138 8.80 9.25 0.09
C SER A 138 9.73 8.97 -1.09
N LEU A 139 9.16 8.85 -2.27
CA LEU A 139 9.85 8.55 -3.53
C LEU A 139 9.78 9.79 -4.43
N ASP A 140 10.95 10.35 -4.76
CA ASP A 140 11.08 11.32 -5.85
C ASP A 140 11.27 10.54 -7.15
N LEU A 141 10.27 10.57 -8.04
CA LEU A 141 10.26 9.79 -9.26
C LEU A 141 11.30 10.26 -10.29
N ARG A 142 11.91 11.43 -10.12
CA ARG A 142 13.00 11.91 -10.98
C ARG A 142 14.34 11.31 -10.59
N SER A 143 14.53 10.89 -9.34
CA SER A 143 15.82 10.42 -8.83
C SER A 143 15.83 9.00 -8.27
N VAL A 144 14.69 8.45 -7.85
CA VAL A 144 14.63 7.11 -7.26
C VAL A 144 15.14 6.05 -8.22
N THR A 145 15.92 5.11 -7.71
CA THR A 145 16.51 4.02 -8.49
C THR A 145 15.83 2.68 -8.16
N ILE A 146 15.98 1.69 -9.05
CA ILE A 146 15.51 0.32 -8.80
C ILE A 146 16.14 -0.26 -7.52
N SER A 147 17.38 0.12 -7.20
CA SER A 147 18.07 -0.34 -5.99
C SER A 147 17.42 0.19 -4.72
N ASP A 148 16.90 1.41 -4.73
CA ASP A 148 16.20 2.01 -3.58
C ASP A 148 14.89 1.26 -3.26
N LEU A 149 14.31 0.60 -4.27
CA LEU A 149 13.07 -0.17 -4.15
C LEU A 149 13.29 -1.63 -3.67
N GLN A 150 14.54 -2.11 -3.61
CA GLN A 150 14.83 -3.50 -3.23
C GLN A 150 14.63 -3.77 -1.73
N ASN A 151 14.79 -2.75 -0.88
CA ASN A 151 14.60 -2.89 0.55
C ASN A 151 14.28 -1.52 1.17
N ILE A 152 12.99 -1.19 1.20
CA ILE A 152 12.50 0.02 1.85
C ILE A 152 12.34 -0.30 3.32
N GLN A 153 13.18 0.30 4.18
CA GLN A 153 13.10 0.13 5.63
C GLN A 153 12.91 1.48 6.31
N CYS A 154 11.80 1.62 7.02
CA CYS A 154 11.37 2.90 7.56
C CYS A 154 10.91 2.75 9.01
N SER A 155 11.35 3.67 9.86
CA SER A 155 10.91 3.73 11.25
C SER A 155 9.66 4.60 11.36
N PHE A 156 8.77 4.26 12.29
CA PHE A 156 7.62 5.08 12.64
C PHE A 156 7.52 5.27 14.15
N GLU A 157 6.98 6.42 14.53
CA GLU A 157 6.60 6.75 15.91
C GLU A 157 5.26 7.47 15.86
N MET A 158 4.29 6.99 16.62
CA MET A 158 2.90 7.45 16.58
C MET A 158 2.31 7.51 17.99
N LYS A 159 1.73 8.66 18.32
CA LYS A 159 1.12 8.96 19.62
C LYS A 159 -0.38 8.74 19.57
N CYS A 160 -0.92 7.82 20.38
CA CYS A 160 -2.32 7.42 20.31
C CYS A 160 -3.26 8.50 20.87
N PHE A 161 -4.44 8.65 20.28
CA PHE A 161 -5.42 9.68 20.65
C PHE A 161 -6.10 9.42 22.00
N GLY A 162 -6.26 8.16 22.40
CA GLY A 162 -7.08 7.80 23.54
C GLY A 162 -7.00 6.33 23.92
N GLN A 163 -7.93 5.90 24.78
CA GLN A 163 -8.06 4.52 25.19
C GLN A 163 -8.62 3.66 24.05
N SER A 164 -7.90 2.63 23.63
CA SER A 164 -8.28 1.76 22.51
C SER A 164 -7.52 0.42 22.53
N HIS A 165 -7.95 -0.50 21.66
CA HIS A 165 -7.30 -1.79 21.44
C HIS A 165 -6.76 -1.84 20.01
N ILE A 166 -5.48 -1.53 19.84
CA ILE A 166 -4.86 -1.53 18.51
C ILE A 166 -4.73 -2.97 18.04
N ASN A 167 -5.44 -3.30 16.98
CA ASN A 167 -5.49 -4.64 16.40
C ASN A 167 -4.93 -4.69 14.98
N GLY A 168 -4.48 -3.55 14.45
CA GLY A 168 -3.88 -3.44 13.14
C GLY A 168 -3.10 -2.14 12.96
N VAL A 169 -2.37 -2.07 11.86
CA VAL A 169 -1.93 -0.81 11.25
C VAL A 169 -2.48 -0.74 9.84
N VAL A 170 -2.78 0.47 9.38
CA VAL A 170 -3.22 0.73 8.01
C VAL A 170 -2.17 1.56 7.30
N THR A 171 -1.93 1.26 6.04
CA THR A 171 -1.14 2.10 5.13
C THR A 171 -1.98 2.56 3.94
N TRP A 172 -1.61 3.72 3.44
CA TRP A 172 -2.16 4.32 2.23
C TRP A 172 -1.11 5.24 1.62
N PHE A 173 -1.34 5.72 0.41
CA PHE A 173 -0.38 6.54 -0.30
C PHE A 173 -1.00 7.82 -0.85
N THR A 174 -0.13 8.75 -1.22
CA THR A 174 -0.46 9.88 -2.07
C THR A 174 0.53 9.93 -3.22
N VAL A 175 0.08 10.41 -4.37
CA VAL A 175 0.98 10.85 -5.44
C VAL A 175 0.74 12.32 -5.73
N GLU A 176 1.83 13.05 -5.94
CA GLU A 176 1.84 14.48 -6.20
C GLU A 176 2.26 14.72 -7.65
N PHE A 177 1.47 15.51 -8.36
CA PHE A 177 1.74 15.97 -9.70
C PHE A 177 2.34 17.39 -9.65
N PRO A 178 3.09 17.80 -10.69
CA PRO A 178 3.52 19.19 -10.81
C PRO A 178 2.37 20.18 -10.60
N SER A 179 2.65 21.28 -9.91
CA SER A 179 1.65 22.26 -9.43
C SER A 179 0.83 21.82 -8.20
N ALA A 180 1.36 20.91 -7.40
CA ALA A 180 0.82 20.50 -6.09
C ALA A 180 -0.61 19.89 -6.16
N ILE A 181 -0.94 19.23 -7.26
CA ILE A 181 -2.16 18.43 -7.36
C ILE A 181 -1.86 17.08 -6.71
N ILE A 182 -2.69 16.66 -5.75
CA ILE A 182 -2.48 15.42 -5.00
C ILE A 182 -3.62 14.45 -5.26
N LEU A 183 -3.29 13.24 -5.70
CA LEU A 183 -4.18 12.09 -5.65
C LEU A 183 -3.89 11.34 -4.35
N SER A 184 -4.91 11.15 -3.52
CA SER A 184 -4.81 10.54 -2.19
C SER A 184 -5.65 9.27 -2.12
N THR A 185 -5.10 8.24 -1.49
CA THR A 185 -5.85 7.02 -1.10
C THR A 185 -6.14 6.98 0.39
N SER A 186 -6.08 8.15 1.06
CA SER A 186 -6.29 8.28 2.49
C SER A 186 -7.71 7.90 2.92
N PRO A 187 -7.90 7.28 4.10
CA PRO A 187 -9.23 7.02 4.66
C PRO A 187 -9.99 8.32 4.99
N TYR A 188 -9.31 9.47 5.01
CA TYR A 188 -9.92 10.78 5.23
C TYR A 188 -10.53 11.41 3.96
N GLU A 189 -10.30 10.82 2.80
CA GLU A 189 -10.72 11.32 1.48
C GLU A 189 -11.73 10.36 0.83
N GLU A 190 -12.24 10.74 -0.34
CA GLU A 190 -13.10 9.85 -1.13
C GLU A 190 -12.41 8.53 -1.47
N SER A 191 -13.16 7.43 -1.38
CA SER A 191 -12.63 6.09 -1.62
C SER A 191 -12.17 5.93 -3.07
N THR A 192 -10.99 5.38 -3.25
CA THR A 192 -10.45 4.96 -4.55
C THR A 192 -10.46 3.44 -4.65
N HIS A 193 -10.24 2.90 -5.85
CA HIS A 193 -10.18 1.45 -6.06
C HIS A 193 -9.00 0.77 -5.32
N TRP A 194 -7.96 1.53 -4.97
CA TRP A 194 -6.84 1.02 -4.15
C TRP A 194 -7.22 0.77 -2.69
N ALA A 195 -8.29 1.44 -2.21
CA ALA A 195 -8.67 1.45 -0.80
C ALA A 195 -7.45 1.70 0.12
N GLN A 196 -7.34 0.97 1.23
CA GLN A 196 -6.16 0.96 2.10
C GLN A 196 -5.67 -0.46 2.35
N SER A 197 -4.40 -0.58 2.75
CA SER A 197 -3.77 -1.84 3.10
C SER A 197 -3.72 -2.01 4.61
N VAL A 198 -4.50 -2.98 5.12
CA VAL A 198 -4.62 -3.26 6.55
C VAL A 198 -3.77 -4.46 6.94
N PHE A 199 -2.89 -4.27 7.92
CA PHE A 199 -2.02 -5.28 8.49
C PHE A 199 -2.47 -5.56 9.92
N HIS A 200 -3.27 -6.62 10.13
CA HIS A 200 -3.71 -7.01 11.46
C HIS A 200 -2.53 -7.50 12.30
N LEU A 201 -2.46 -7.06 13.55
CA LEU A 201 -1.39 -7.41 14.47
C LEU A 201 -1.60 -8.81 15.05
N SER A 202 -0.52 -9.59 15.13
CA SER A 202 -0.50 -10.90 15.78
C SER A 202 -0.75 -10.84 17.29
N GLN A 203 -0.47 -9.69 17.90
CA GLN A 203 -0.76 -9.38 19.30
C GLN A 203 -1.31 -7.95 19.37
N TYR A 204 -2.48 -7.80 19.97
CA TYR A 204 -3.11 -6.50 20.15
C TYR A 204 -2.34 -5.66 21.17
N ILE A 205 -2.49 -4.34 21.05
CA ILE A 205 -1.84 -3.39 21.93
C ILE A 205 -2.92 -2.54 22.59
N ASP A 206 -3.07 -2.68 23.89
CA ASP A 206 -3.93 -1.80 24.67
C ASP A 206 -3.21 -0.45 24.83
N VAL A 207 -3.87 0.61 24.40
CA VAL A 207 -3.33 1.97 24.45
C VAL A 207 -4.25 2.85 25.28
N GLU A 208 -3.66 3.91 25.82
CA GLU A 208 -4.33 5.04 26.42
C GLU A 208 -3.92 6.31 25.67
N GLN A 209 -4.55 7.44 26.02
CA GLN A 209 -4.13 8.72 25.48
C GLN A 209 -2.61 8.88 25.69
N ASP A 210 -1.93 9.33 24.64
CA ASP A 210 -0.50 9.58 24.64
C ASP A 210 0.42 8.36 24.70
N SER A 211 -0.13 7.14 24.72
CA SER A 211 0.66 5.91 24.51
C SER A 211 1.42 5.98 23.20
N MET A 212 2.71 5.61 23.23
CA MET A 212 3.55 5.68 22.04
C MET A 212 3.72 4.32 21.39
N ILE A 213 3.38 4.23 20.11
CA ILE A 213 3.67 3.06 19.27
C ILE A 213 4.89 3.39 18.43
N ARG A 214 5.92 2.53 18.53
CA ARG A 214 7.17 2.65 17.79
C ARG A 214 7.44 1.38 17.03
N GLY A 215 8.10 1.51 15.89
CA GLY A 215 8.41 0.34 15.10
C GLY A 215 9.19 0.63 13.84
N THR A 216 9.35 -0.42 13.05
CA THR A 216 9.90 -0.37 11.71
C THR A 216 9.03 -1.18 10.78
N ILE A 217 8.80 -0.68 9.57
CA ILE A 217 8.25 -1.43 8.46
C ILE A 217 9.33 -1.62 7.42
N SER A 218 9.54 -2.86 6.99
CA SER A 218 10.38 -3.19 5.86
C SER A 218 9.52 -3.76 4.74
N ILE A 219 9.70 -3.25 3.52
CA ILE A 219 8.98 -3.66 2.32
C ILE A 219 10.04 -4.02 1.27
N GLN A 220 9.99 -5.24 0.77
CA GLN A 220 10.90 -5.71 -0.26
C GLN A 220 10.19 -6.63 -1.26
N PRO A 221 10.66 -6.71 -2.52
CA PRO A 221 10.17 -7.70 -3.47
C PRO A 221 10.37 -9.13 -2.92
N ASN A 222 9.38 -9.99 -3.14
CA ASN A 222 9.46 -11.39 -2.75
C ASN A 222 10.39 -12.19 -3.68
N SER A 223 10.98 -13.26 -3.16
CA SER A 223 11.89 -14.14 -3.92
C SER A 223 11.24 -14.94 -5.05
N ILE A 224 9.93 -15.17 -5.01
CA ILE A 224 9.15 -15.90 -6.03
C ILE A 224 8.79 -14.97 -7.19
N SER A 225 8.36 -13.75 -6.88
CA SER A 225 7.93 -12.75 -7.85
C SER A 225 8.29 -11.36 -7.35
N ASN A 226 8.93 -10.57 -8.23
CA ASN A 226 9.26 -9.18 -7.93
C ASN A 226 8.02 -8.26 -7.83
N ARG A 227 6.82 -8.80 -8.15
CA ARG A 227 5.53 -8.12 -8.01
C ARG A 227 4.87 -8.36 -6.66
N PHE A 228 5.26 -9.41 -5.95
CA PHE A 228 4.81 -9.68 -4.59
C PHE A 228 5.72 -8.97 -3.60
N LEU A 229 5.19 -8.69 -2.41
CA LEU A 229 5.94 -8.01 -1.37
C LEU A 229 6.04 -8.87 -0.11
N ASP A 230 7.25 -8.96 0.41
CA ASP A 230 7.50 -9.38 1.79
C ASP A 230 7.50 -8.13 2.67
N VAL A 231 6.60 -8.10 3.65
CA VAL A 231 6.48 -7.02 4.61
C VAL A 231 6.89 -7.52 5.99
N VAL A 232 7.86 -6.87 6.61
CA VAL A 232 8.23 -7.13 8.00
C VAL A 232 7.83 -5.95 8.85
N LEU A 233 6.86 -6.17 9.73
CA LEU A 233 6.41 -5.19 10.70
C LEU A 233 7.01 -5.50 12.07
N LYS A 234 7.80 -4.57 12.60
CA LYS A 234 8.26 -4.59 13.99
C LYS A 234 7.56 -3.50 14.75
N TYR A 235 7.01 -3.80 15.91
CA TYR A 235 6.23 -2.85 16.67
C TYR A 235 6.33 -3.09 18.18
N ARG A 236 6.21 -2.02 18.94
CA ARG A 236 6.12 -2.04 20.41
C ARG A 236 5.36 -0.83 20.93
N LYS A 237 4.74 -1.00 22.10
CA LYS A 237 4.24 0.10 22.93
C LYS A 237 5.33 0.54 23.89
N ASP A 238 5.62 1.84 23.94
CA ASP A 238 6.56 2.46 24.88
C ASP A 238 7.91 1.72 24.95
N SER A 239 8.27 1.19 26.13
CA SER A 239 9.50 0.41 26.39
C SER A 239 9.24 -1.10 26.49
N GLN A 240 8.07 -1.57 26.03
CA GLN A 240 7.74 -2.99 26.04
C GLN A 240 8.55 -3.78 25.00
N LYS A 241 8.50 -5.11 25.11
CA LYS A 241 9.17 -6.03 24.19
C LYS A 241 8.65 -5.82 22.77
N GLU A 242 9.57 -5.75 21.82
CA GLU A 242 9.26 -5.67 20.40
C GLU A 242 8.67 -6.99 19.88
N THR A 243 7.58 -6.86 19.13
CA THR A 243 6.99 -7.96 18.35
C THR A 243 7.43 -7.82 16.90
N VAL A 244 7.77 -8.94 16.28
CA VAL A 244 8.17 -9.02 14.87
C VAL A 244 7.15 -9.90 14.16
N GLN A 245 6.59 -9.38 13.07
CA GLN A 245 5.59 -10.05 12.26
C GLN A 245 5.99 -9.99 10.79
N ASN A 246 6.02 -11.17 10.16
CA ASN A 246 6.22 -11.29 8.73
C ASN A 246 4.86 -11.45 8.06
N ILE A 247 4.62 -10.65 7.04
CA ILE A 247 3.35 -10.54 6.32
C ILE A 247 3.67 -10.70 4.84
N LEU A 248 2.87 -11.50 4.15
CA LEU A 248 3.02 -11.74 2.73
C LEU A 248 1.92 -10.99 1.97
N MET A 249 2.31 -10.25 0.94
CA MET A 249 1.41 -9.72 -0.07
C MET A 249 1.57 -10.55 -1.34
N ASP A 250 0.69 -11.55 -1.56
CA ASP A 250 0.70 -12.48 -2.69
C ASP A 250 -0.67 -12.53 -3.41
N ASP A 251 -0.85 -13.41 -4.39
CA ASP A 251 -2.10 -13.52 -5.17
C ASP A 251 -3.34 -13.91 -4.35
N LYS A 252 -3.21 -14.24 -3.06
CA LYS A 252 -4.36 -14.58 -2.19
C LYS A 252 -5.05 -13.34 -1.62
N LEU A 253 -4.68 -12.16 -2.09
CA LEU A 253 -5.25 -10.88 -1.71
C LEU A 253 -6.58 -10.56 -2.39
N ILE A 254 -6.99 -11.37 -3.39
CA ILE A 254 -8.20 -11.21 -4.20
C ILE A 254 -9.18 -12.36 -3.93
#